data_AF-A0A8S2YB69-F1
#
_entry.id   AF-A0A8S2YB69-F1
#
_cell.length_a   1.000
_cell.length_b   1.000
_cell.length_c   1.000
_cell.angle_alpha   90.00
_cell.angle_beta   90.00
_cell.angle_gamma   90.00
#
_symmetry.space_group_name_H-M   'P 1'
#
loop_
_entity.id
_entity.type
_entity.pdbx_description
1 polymer ?
#
loop_
_entity_poly.entity_id
_entity_poly.type
_entity_poly.pdbx_seq_one_letter_code
_entity_poly.pdbx_strand_id
1 'polypeptide(L)' 'MGNILTDWMGSKSTVDPVLSGLDIDMPGNDEYMGYTLVPFVQNGSIPESRIDDMATRIIAPYYLVGQDQDYP' A
#
# COMPACT_ATOMS: atom_id res chain seq x y z
N MET A 1 9.65 -11.96 -2.77
CA MET A 1 8.49 -11.03 -2.85
C MET A 1 8.79 -9.87 -1.92
N GLY A 2 8.33 -8.66 -2.26
CA GLY A 2 8.58 -7.45 -1.48
C GLY A 2 7.58 -6.36 -1.85
N ASN A 3 7.65 -5.23 -1.16
CA ASN A 3 6.78 -4.08 -1.36
C ASN A 3 7.51 -2.92 -2.06
N ILE A 4 6.75 -2.08 -2.76
CA ILE A 4 7.21 -0.82 -3.35
C ILE A 4 6.70 0.33 -2.49
N LEU A 5 7.65 1.14 -2.04
CA LEU A 5 7.44 2.29 -1.19
C LEU A 5 7.80 3.56 -1.97
N THR A 6 6.99 4.62 -1.89
CA THR A 6 7.40 5.94 -2.41
C THR A 6 8.55 6.52 -1.61
N ASP A 7 9.39 7.32 -2.27
CA ASP A 7 10.14 8.34 -1.51
C ASP A 7 9.15 9.33 -0.85
N TRP A 8 9.64 10.11 0.11
CA TRP A 8 8.83 11.04 0.89
C TRP A 8 8.14 12.06 -0.02
N MET A 9 6.80 12.14 0.07
CA MET A 9 5.95 13.00 -0.75
C MET A 9 6.08 12.72 -2.27
N GLY A 10 6.43 11.49 -2.63
CA GLY A 10 6.61 11.05 -4.01
C GLY A 10 5.30 10.89 -4.79
N SER A 11 4.19 10.61 -4.11
CA SER A 11 2.87 10.46 -4.74
C SER A 11 2.38 11.78 -5.37
N LYS A 12 1.69 11.64 -6.51
CA LYS A 12 1.07 12.74 -7.28
C LYS A 12 -0.35 12.42 -7.77
N SER A 13 -0.80 11.19 -7.56
CA SER A 13 -2.13 10.69 -7.93
C SER A 13 -2.40 9.39 -7.15
N THR A 14 -3.65 8.91 -7.20
CA THR A 14 -4.08 7.72 -6.46
C THR A 14 -4.10 6.46 -7.32
N VAL A 15 -4.87 6.47 -8.41
CA VAL A 15 -5.23 5.24 -9.15
C VAL A 15 -4.03 4.66 -9.91
N ASP A 16 -3.38 5.47 -10.75
CA ASP A 16 -2.30 4.96 -11.62
C ASP A 16 -1.12 4.34 -10.85
N PRO A 17 -0.61 4.97 -9.76
CA PRO A 17 0.49 4.38 -8.99
C PRO A 17 0.08 3.07 -8.31
N VAL A 18 -1.13 2.99 -7.73
CA VAL A 18 -1.65 1.79 -7.07
C VAL A 18 -1.79 0.63 -8.06
N LEU A 19 -2.32 0.90 -9.26
CA LEU A 19 -2.43 -0.10 -10.32
C LEU A 19 -1.08 -0.46 -10.96
N SER A 20 -0.09 0.43 -10.87
CA SER A 20 1.28 0.22 -11.37
C SER A 20 2.21 -0.45 -10.36
N GLY A 21 1.70 -0.81 -9.18
CA GLY A 21 2.43 -1.61 -8.19
C GLY A 21 2.94 -0.87 -6.97
N LEU A 22 2.55 0.41 -6.76
CA LEU A 22 2.82 1.07 -5.48
C LEU A 22 2.09 0.37 -4.35
N ASP A 23 2.78 0.12 -3.23
CA ASP A 23 2.23 -0.56 -2.06
C ASP A 23 2.11 0.37 -0.84
N ILE A 24 3.06 1.30 -0.66
CA ILE A 24 3.10 2.23 0.47
C ILE A 24 3.39 3.66 0.00
N ASP A 25 2.58 4.62 0.43
CA ASP A 25 2.83 6.06 0.29
C ASP A 25 3.40 6.65 1.59
N MET A 26 4.59 7.25 1.52
CA MET A 26 5.26 7.89 2.66
C MET A 26 5.38 9.40 2.48
N PRO A 27 5.29 10.18 3.58
CA PRO A 27 5.13 9.74 4.97
C PRO A 27 3.70 9.35 5.36
N GLY A 28 2.75 9.44 4.43
CA GLY A 28 1.33 9.30 4.69
C GLY A 28 0.71 10.61 5.17
N ASN A 29 -0.31 11.07 4.46
CA ASN A 29 -1.13 12.23 4.83
C ASN A 29 -2.60 12.10 4.35
N ASP A 30 -3.03 10.89 3.99
CA ASP A 30 -4.32 10.55 3.38
C ASP A 30 -4.67 11.31 2.08
N GLU A 31 -3.73 12.04 1.47
CA GLU A 31 -3.99 12.82 0.25
C GLU A 31 -4.11 11.92 -0.99
N TYR A 32 -3.25 10.91 -1.12
CA TYR A 32 -3.19 10.04 -2.29
C TYR A 32 -3.56 8.59 -1.98
N MET A 33 -3.27 8.11 -0.78
CA MET A 33 -3.63 6.77 -0.31
C MET A 33 -4.44 6.86 1.01
N GLY A 34 -4.53 5.78 1.78
CA GLY A 34 -5.34 5.74 3.00
C GLY A 34 -6.84 5.84 2.69
N TYR A 35 -7.56 6.74 3.37
CA TYR A 35 -9.00 6.92 3.16
C TYR A 35 -9.38 7.32 1.73
N THR A 36 -8.46 7.96 1.00
CA THR A 36 -8.67 8.34 -0.40
C THR A 36 -8.86 7.12 -1.31
N LEU A 37 -8.39 5.92 -0.93
CA LEU A 37 -8.58 4.69 -1.71
C LEU A 37 -10.02 4.15 -1.64
N VAL A 38 -10.73 4.39 -0.54
CA VAL A 38 -12.07 3.83 -0.28
C VAL A 38 -13.06 4.10 -1.42
N PRO A 39 -13.26 5.34 -1.90
CA PRO A 39 -14.19 5.59 -3.00
C PRO A 39 -13.77 4.92 -4.32
N PHE A 40 -12.47 4.78 -4.59
CA PHE A 40 -11.96 4.11 -5.80
C PHE A 40 -12.13 2.59 -5.74
N VAL A 41 -12.09 1.99 -4.55
CA VAL A 41 -12.46 0.58 -4.38
C VAL A 41 -13.96 0.40 -4.54
N GLN A 42 -14.76 1.24 -3.87
CA GLN A 42 -16.23 1.16 -3.93
C GLN A 42 -16.80 1.37 -5.34
N ASN A 43 -16.16 2.22 -6.16
CA ASN A 43 -16.58 2.46 -7.54
C ASN A 43 -15.93 1.52 -8.57
N GLY A 44 -15.06 0.59 -8.12
CA GLY A 44 -14.42 -0.41 -8.97
C GLY A 44 -13.21 0.07 -9.78
N SER A 45 -12.75 1.31 -9.61
CA SER A 45 -11.53 1.81 -10.25
C SER A 45 -10.27 1.09 -9.76
N ILE A 46 -10.27 0.66 -8.50
CA ILE A 46 -9.22 -0.18 -7.91
C ILE A 46 -9.91 -1.47 -7.42
N PRO A 47 -9.51 -2.66 -7.89
CA PRO A 47 -10.07 -3.90 -7.38
C PRO A 47 -9.64 -4.13 -5.92
N GLU A 48 -10.56 -4.62 -5.07
CA GLU A 48 -10.26 -4.94 -3.67
C GLU A 48 -9.05 -5.89 -3.53
N SER A 49 -8.92 -6.85 -4.44
CA SER A 49 -7.77 -7.76 -4.51
C SER A 49 -6.43 -7.06 -4.68
N ARG A 50 -6.39 -5.84 -5.24
CA ARG A 50 -5.15 -5.03 -5.30
C ARG A 50 -4.75 -4.59 -3.89
N ILE A 51 -5.71 -4.16 -3.08
CA ILE A 51 -5.49 -3.77 -1.67
C ILE A 51 -4.99 -4.97 -0.86
N ASP A 52 -5.59 -6.15 -1.06
CA ASP A 52 -5.15 -7.39 -0.40
C ASP A 52 -3.70 -7.77 -0.78
N ASP A 53 -3.32 -7.64 -2.05
CA ASP A 53 -1.95 -7.89 -2.51
C ASP A 53 -0.95 -6.89 -1.91
N MET A 54 -1.31 -5.59 -1.81
CA MET A 54 -0.47 -4.59 -1.14
C MET A 54 -0.24 -4.97 0.32
N ALA A 55 -1.31 -5.24 1.06
CA ALA A 55 -1.24 -5.61 2.47
C ALA A 55 -0.41 -6.89 2.68
N THR A 56 -0.61 -7.89 1.82
CA THR A 56 0.17 -9.13 1.83
C THR A 56 1.66 -8.86 1.61
N ARG A 57 2.03 -8.02 0.64
CA ARG A 57 3.43 -7.65 0.37
C ARG A 57 4.08 -6.87 1.50
N ILE A 58 3.29 -6.04 2.20
CA ILE A 58 3.76 -5.27 3.37
C ILE A 58 4.03 -6.18 4.56
N ILE A 59 3.14 -7.13 4.85
CA ILE A 59 3.28 -8.01 6.02
C ILE A 59 4.17 -9.23 5.75
N ALA A 60 4.40 -9.61 4.49
CA ALA A 60 5.29 -10.71 4.14
C ALA A 60 6.72 -10.58 4.73
N PRO A 61 7.44 -9.45 4.59
CA PRO A 61 8.77 -9.30 5.21
C PRO A 61 8.73 -9.31 6.74
N TYR A 62 7.65 -8.79 7.35
CA TYR A 62 7.44 -8.82 8.81
C TYR A 62 7.51 -10.26 9.35
N TYR A 63 6.76 -11.19 8.74
CA TYR A 63 6.84 -12.62 9.08
C TYR A 63 8.16 -13.26 8.66
N LEU A 64 8.69 -12.91 7.49
CA LEU A 64 9.92 -13.52 6.96
C LEU A 64 11.12 -13.35 7.91
N VAL A 65 11.23 -12.18 8.54
CA VAL A 65 12.33 -11.86 9.46
C VAL A 65 11.96 -12.07 10.93
N GLY A 66 10.81 -12.69 11.21
CA GLY A 66 10.37 -13.05 12.56
C GLY A 66 9.96 -11.85 13.42
N GLN A 67 9.54 -10.74 12.83
CA GLN A 67 9.07 -9.57 13.59
C GLN A 67 7.72 -9.81 14.27
N ASP A 68 7.04 -10.90 13.93
CA ASP A 68 5.86 -11.41 14.62
C ASP A 68 6.14 -12.06 15.98
N GLN A 69 7.41 -12.27 16.34
CA GLN A 69 7.84 -12.94 17.57
C GLN A 69 8.67 -12.01 18.44
N ASP A 70 8.08 -11.44 19.49
CA ASP A 70 8.74 -10.62 20.52
C ASP A 70 9.74 -9.58 19.97
N TYR A 71 9.39 -8.98 18.84
CA TYR A 71 10.16 -7.91 18.22
C TYR A 71 9.78 -6.57 18.88
N PRO A 72 10.73 -5.62 19.06
CA PRO A 72 10.38 -4.29 19.52
C PRO A 72 9.32 -3.62 18.63
#